data_AF-A0A7X4DNJ5-F1
#
_entry.id   AF-A0A7X4DNJ5-F1
#
_cell.length_a   1.000
_cell.length_b   1.000
_cell.length_c   1.000
_cell.angle_alpha   90.00
_cell.angle_beta   90.00
_cell.angle_gamma   90.00
#
_symmetry.space_group_name_H-M   'P 1'
#
loop_
_entity.id
_entity.type
_entity.pdbx_description
1 polymer ?
#
loop_
_entity_poly.entity_id
_entity_poly.type
_entity_poly.pdbx_seq_one_letter_code
_entity_poly.pdbx_strand_id
1 'polypeptide(L)' 'FVWCQEEPKNQGAWTYMEPNIEWVLTRINAKVTRPKYAGRATSASTAAGLASSHKSQQEALVDEALTLGS' A
#
# COMPACT_ATOMS: atom_id res chain seq x y z
N PHE A 1 -10.67 13.82 13.94
CA PHE A 1 -11.01 12.39 13.77
C PHE A 1 -9.81 11.66 13.20
N VAL A 2 -9.52 10.44 13.65
CA VAL A 2 -8.40 9.61 13.18
C VAL A 2 -8.95 8.24 12.78
N TRP A 3 -8.60 7.76 11.58
CA TRP A 3 -8.92 6.41 11.11
C TRP A 3 -7.69 5.52 11.28
N CYS A 4 -7.87 4.40 11.99
CA CYS A 4 -6.83 3.42 12.23
C CYS A 4 -7.09 2.16 11.41
N GLN A 5 -6.07 1.66 10.70
CA GLN A 5 -6.10 0.34 10.07
C GLN A 5 -4.68 -0.26 10.02
N GLU A 6 -4.60 -1.58 9.91
CA GLU A 6 -3.32 -2.30 9.91
C GLU A 6 -2.65 -2.30 8.53
N GLU A 7 -3.45 -2.26 7.46
CA GLU A 7 -3.01 -2.27 6.08
C GLU A 7 -2.32 -0.94 5.69
N PRO A 8 -1.49 -0.92 4.63
CA PRO A 8 -0.98 0.32 4.03
C PRO A 8 -2.08 1.32 3.65
N LYS A 9 -1.79 2.63 3.68
CA LYS A 9 -2.77 3.70 3.38
C LYS A 9 -3.46 3.59 2.01
N ASN A 10 -2.77 3.05 1.00
CA ASN A 10 -3.31 2.80 -0.34
C ASN A 10 -3.97 1.42 -0.48
N GLN A 11 -4.13 0.72 0.63
CA GLN A 11 -4.79 -0.58 0.75
C GLN A 11 -5.84 -0.50 1.85
N GLY A 12 -6.59 -1.59 2.05
CA GLY A 12 -7.71 -1.58 2.99
C GLY A 12 -8.80 -0.59 2.60
N ALA A 13 -9.53 -0.09 3.59
CA ALA A 13 -10.73 0.72 3.35
C ALA A 13 -10.47 2.23 3.30
N TRP A 14 -9.29 2.71 3.70
CA TRP A 14 -9.01 4.15 3.82
C TRP A 14 -9.37 4.96 2.58
N THR A 15 -8.90 4.57 1.38
CA THR A 15 -9.13 5.34 0.14
C THR A 15 -10.61 5.46 -0.24
N TYR A 16 -11.42 4.47 0.13
CA TYR A 16 -12.87 4.50 -0.07
C TYR A 16 -13.60 5.30 1.01
N MET A 17 -13.16 5.19 2.27
CA MET A 17 -13.85 5.77 3.42
C MET A 17 -13.50 7.23 3.67
N GLU A 18 -12.30 7.70 3.31
CA GLU A 18 -11.85 9.09 3.50
C GLU A 18 -12.89 10.15 3.06
N PRO A 19 -13.42 10.14 1.82
CA PRO A 19 -14.38 11.16 1.38
C PRO A 19 -15.72 11.07 2.13
N ASN A 20 -16.16 9.85 2.49
CA ASN A 20 -17.41 9.63 3.22
C ASN A 20 -17.31 10.17 4.66
N ILE A 21 -16.18 9.92 5.32
CA ILE A 21 -15.93 10.41 6.68
C ILE A 21 -15.84 11.94 6.67
N GLU A 22 -15.13 12.52 5.71
CA GLU A 22 -15.04 13.98 5.56
C GLU A 22 -16.41 14.63 5.33
N TRP A 23 -17.25 14.01 4.51
CA TRP A 23 -18.63 14.48 4.26
C TRP A 23 -19.47 14.49 5.54
N VAL A 24 -19.42 13.42 6.35
CA VAL A 24 -20.15 13.35 7.62
C VAL A 24 -19.62 14.39 8.60
N LEU A 25 -18.30 14.48 8.78
CA LEU A 25 -17.67 15.41 9.72
C LEU A 25 -17.99 16.87 9.38
N THR A 26 -18.06 17.19 8.09
CA THR A 26 -18.47 18.52 7.62
C THR A 26 -19.94 18.79 7.95
N ARG A 27 -20.85 17.83 7.72
CA ARG A 27 -22.29 18.01 7.99
C ARG A 27 -22.63 18.17 9.46
N ILE A 28 -21.92 17.48 10.34
CA ILE A 28 -22.13 17.60 11.79
C ILE A 28 -21.38 18.80 12.39
N ASN A 29 -20.74 19.63 11.54
CA ASN A 29 -19.92 20.77 11.93
C ASN A 29 -18.85 20.39 12.98
N ALA A 30 -18.20 19.25 12.77
CA ALA A 30 -17.17 18.76 13.67
C ALA A 30 -15.98 19.72 13.71
N LYS A 31 -15.35 19.87 14.89
CA LYS A 31 -14.13 20.67 15.06
C LYS A 31 -12.99 20.27 14.11
N VAL A 32 -12.97 19.00 13.68
CA VAL A 32 -12.02 18.49 12.69
C VAL A 32 -12.83 17.88 11.56
N THR A 33 -12.78 18.49 10.39
CA THR A 33 -13.54 18.09 9.20
C THR A 33 -12.78 17.08 8.34
N ARG A 34 -11.45 17.22 8.23
CA ARG A 34 -10.61 16.30 7.47
C ARG A 34 -10.08 15.16 8.35
N PRO A 35 -10.45 13.89 8.08
CA PRO A 35 -9.92 12.77 8.84
C PRO A 35 -8.42 12.61 8.61
N LYS A 36 -7.70 12.14 9.64
CA LYS A 36 -6.28 11.78 9.54
C LYS A 36 -6.11 10.27 9.55
N TYR A 37 -5.17 9.78 8.77
CA TYR A 37 -4.83 8.36 8.71
C TYR A 37 -3.78 7.99 9.76
N ALA A 38 -3.98 6.88 10.46
CA ALA A 38 -2.99 6.25 11.34
C ALA A 38 -2.86 4.75 10.97
N GLY A 39 -1.71 4.35 10.45
CA GLY A 39 -1.49 2.99 9.97
C GLY A 39 -0.20 2.91 9.17
N ARG A 40 0.01 1.80 8.45
CA ARG A 40 1.21 1.65 7.63
C ARG A 40 1.23 2.68 6.49
N ALA A 41 2.41 3.23 6.20
CA ALA A 41 2.60 4.11 5.04
C ALA A 41 2.22 3.39 3.74
N THR A 42 1.95 4.15 2.68
CA THR A 42 1.61 3.60 1.36
C THR A 42 2.67 2.60 0.90
N SER A 43 2.24 1.46 0.38
CA SER A 43 3.10 0.40 -0.14
C SER A 43 2.54 -0.10 -1.47
N ALA A 44 3.39 -0.16 -2.51
CA ALA A 44 3.00 -0.69 -3.82
C ALA A 44 2.70 -2.20 -3.79
N SER A 45 3.18 -2.93 -2.77
CA SER A 45 2.85 -4.33 -2.55
C SER A 45 2.08 -4.53 -1.23
N THR A 46 1.11 -5.46 -1.24
CA THR A 46 0.33 -5.88 -0.06
C THR A 46 1.19 -6.53 1.03
N ALA A 47 2.29 -7.15 0.61
CA ALA A 47 3.38 -7.62 1.46
C ALA A 47 4.69 -7.18 0.80
N ALA A 48 5.61 -6.56 1.54
CA ALA A 48 6.91 -6.18 1.03
C ALA A 48 7.66 -7.41 0.46
N GLY A 49 7.90 -7.48 -0.85
CA GLY A 49 8.84 -8.43 -1.48
C GLY A 49 8.26 -9.64 -2.23
N LEU A 50 9.08 -10.19 -3.15
CA LEU A 50 9.16 -11.61 -3.55
C LEU A 50 8.50 -12.20 -4.82
N ALA A 51 7.62 -11.54 -5.59
CA ALA A 51 7.05 -12.22 -6.79
C ALA A 51 7.70 -11.85 -8.13
N SER A 52 7.71 -10.56 -8.51
CA SER A 52 8.16 -10.19 -9.87
C SER A 52 9.68 -10.03 -9.99
N SER A 53 10.33 -9.42 -8.99
CA SER A 53 11.79 -9.21 -9.01
C SER A 53 12.58 -10.50 -8.78
N HIS A 54 12.01 -11.49 -8.05
CA HIS A 54 12.65 -12.80 -7.89
C HIS A 54 12.64 -13.59 -9.20
N LYS A 55 11.56 -13.54 -9.99
CA LYS A 55 11.50 -14.27 -11.26
C LYS A 55 12.51 -13.73 -12.27
N SER A 56 12.60 -12.40 -12.38
CA SER A 56 13.53 -11.75 -13.31
C SER A 56 15.01 -11.93 -12.90
N GLN A 57 15.32 -11.95 -11.59
CA GLN A 57 16.69 -12.26 -11.13
C GLN A 57 17.04 -13.73 -11.25
N GLN A 58 16.07 -14.64 -11.07
CA GLN A 58 16.31 -16.08 -11.19
C GLN A 58 16.52 -16.49 -12.66
N GLU A 59 15.79 -15.89 -13.60
CA GLU A 59 16.01 -16.08 -15.04
C GLU A 59 17.40 -15.58 -15.45
N ALA A 60 17.82 -14.39 -14.97
CA ALA A 60 19.15 -13.85 -15.25
C ALA A 60 20.29 -14.74 -14.69
N LEU A 61 20.12 -15.32 -13.51
CA LEU A 61 21.11 -16.21 -12.89
C LEU A 61 21.26 -17.54 -13.67
N VAL A 62 20.16 -18.09 -14.18
CA VAL A 62 20.17 -19.33 -14.99
C VAL A 62 20.84 -19.08 -16.34
N ASP A 63 20.56 -17.96 -16.98
CA ASP A 63 21.18 -17.59 -18.26
C ASP A 63 22.70 -17.36 -18.10
N GLU A 64 23.12 -16.65 -17.05
CA GLU A 64 24.55 -16.42 -16.80
C GLU A 64 25.31 -17.74 -16.54
N ALA A 65 24.72 -18.66 -15.78
CA ALA A 65 25.32 -19.96 -15.48
C ALA A 65 25.45 -20.87 -16.72
N LEU A 66 24.52 -20.77 -17.67
CA LEU A 66 24.55 -21.55 -18.92
C LEU A 66 25.45 -20.94 -20.00
N THR A 67 25.76 -19.64 -19.90
CA THR A 67 26.61 -18.94 -20.89
C THR A 67 28.11 -19.03 -20.56
N LEU A 68 28.47 -19.20 -19.27
CA LEU A 68 29.87 -19.40 -18.84
C LEU A 68 30.36 -20.85 -18.96
N GLY A 69 29.50 -21.79 -19.34
CA GLY A 69 29.79 -23.22 -19.43
C GLY A 69 30.11 -23.75 -20.83
N SER A 70 30.25 -22.89 -21.85
CA SER A 70 30.56 -23.26 -23.24
C SER A 70 31.87 -22.66 -23.74
#